data_AF-A0A937R8F6-F1
#
_entry.id   AF-A0A937R8F6-F1
#
_cell.length_a   1.000
_cell.length_b   1.000
_cell.length_c   1.000
_cell.angle_alpha   90.00
_cell.angle_beta   90.00
_cell.angle_gamma   90.00
#
_symmetry.space_group_name_H-M   'P 1'
#
loop_
_entity.id
_entity.type
_entity.pdbx_description
1 polymer ?
#
loop_
_entity_poly.entity_id
_entity_poly.type
_entity_poly.pdbx_seq_one_letter_code
_entity_poly.pdbx_strand_id
1 'polypeptide(L)'
;MVRAGRDAVAAHAAAWADALAPRLRSLDDDLAHIGRNRAAIVARLEGMVRAALGTLRAAQRLSRLPDQLGDWSGQEFLRISFTDPDAATLADALGEVVDAAASAAVGQAGAGAGPGRGSATTEAAAVGGHGGPGGTAGTGRAPVARLDGMALLLRGVRAALPRGARVEVLKPDAVLRTERVRVSELGDVFSGGQQLTAAIILYCTMAALRANDRGQLRTPHAGVLFLDNPIGRASAGYLLDLQLAVADRLGVQLVYTTGLFDTAALAAFPLVVRLRNDADLRAGRKYLRVEEHLRRGLPGASDTVDSPTGVLAATRVYRRPT
;
A
#
# COMPACT_ATOMS: atom_id res chain seq x y z
N MET A 1 -21.69 -36.05 29.38
CA MET A 1 -22.31 -36.84 28.30
C MET A 1 -23.22 -37.86 28.95
N VAL A 2 -24.53 -37.60 28.98
CA VAL A 2 -25.51 -38.47 29.67
C VAL A 2 -25.79 -39.67 28.75
N ARG A 3 -25.37 -40.87 29.14
CA ARG A 3 -25.83 -42.11 28.51
C ARG A 3 -27.16 -42.50 29.17
N ALA A 4 -28.27 -42.03 28.63
CA ALA A 4 -29.58 -42.57 28.97
C ALA A 4 -29.79 -43.90 28.23
N GLY A 5 -30.27 -44.93 28.94
CA GLY A 5 -30.68 -46.20 28.31
C GLY A 5 -31.84 -46.01 27.34
N ARG A 6 -32.01 -46.90 26.34
CA ARG A 6 -33.03 -46.76 25.28
C ARG A 6 -34.44 -46.54 25.82
N ASP A 7 -34.82 -47.22 26.90
CA ASP A 7 -36.16 -47.11 27.48
C ASP A 7 -36.42 -45.74 28.12
N ALA A 8 -35.39 -45.15 28.74
CA ALA A 8 -35.47 -43.80 29.29
C ALA A 8 -35.55 -42.73 28.18
N VAL A 9 -34.87 -42.96 27.06
CA VAL A 9 -34.97 -42.10 25.86
C VAL A 9 -36.37 -42.21 25.26
N ALA A 10 -36.91 -43.41 25.10
CA ALA A 10 -38.25 -43.62 24.55
C ALA A 10 -39.34 -42.97 25.43
N ALA A 11 -39.24 -43.10 26.75
CA ALA A 11 -40.22 -42.54 27.68
C ALA A 11 -40.24 -41.01 27.73
N HIS A 12 -39.11 -40.34 27.49
CA HIS A 12 -39.00 -38.88 27.58
C HIS A 12 -38.86 -38.18 26.22
N ALA A 13 -38.89 -38.93 25.12
CA ALA A 13 -38.61 -38.44 23.77
C ALA A 13 -39.48 -37.24 23.38
N ALA A 14 -40.80 -37.33 23.58
CA ALA A 14 -41.73 -36.26 23.21
C ALA A 14 -41.47 -34.98 24.02
N ALA A 15 -41.34 -35.09 25.34
CA ALA A 15 -41.07 -33.96 26.22
C ALA A 15 -39.72 -33.29 25.91
N TRP A 16 -38.68 -34.08 25.59
CA TRP A 16 -37.39 -33.54 25.16
C TRP A 16 -37.44 -32.91 23.77
N ALA A 17 -38.20 -33.49 22.83
CA ALA A 17 -38.40 -32.91 21.51
C ALA A 17 -39.09 -31.54 21.60
N ASP A 18 -40.15 -31.44 22.41
CA ASP A 18 -40.85 -30.17 22.65
C ASP A 18 -39.95 -29.14 23.33
N ALA A 19 -39.12 -29.58 24.30
CA ALA A 19 -38.17 -28.70 24.98
C ALA A 19 -37.01 -28.24 24.07
N LEU A 20 -36.61 -29.05 23.08
CA LEU A 20 -35.53 -28.72 22.14
C LEU A 20 -36.01 -27.91 20.93
N ALA A 21 -37.30 -27.98 20.57
CA ALA A 21 -37.85 -27.29 19.40
C ALA A 21 -37.59 -25.76 19.39
N PRO A 22 -37.70 -25.01 20.51
CA PRO A 22 -37.32 -23.59 20.54
C PRO A 22 -35.84 -23.35 20.26
N ARG A 23 -34.96 -24.23 20.75
CA ARG A 23 -33.52 -24.13 20.53
C ARG A 23 -33.15 -24.42 19.08
N LEU A 24 -33.81 -25.40 18.45
CA LEU A 24 -33.64 -25.66 17.02
C LEU A 24 -34.02 -24.44 16.18
N ARG A 25 -35.21 -23.86 16.42
CA ARG A 25 -35.65 -22.64 15.72
C ARG A 25 -34.67 -21.48 15.89
N SER A 26 -34.20 -21.25 17.11
CA SER A 26 -33.19 -20.22 17.38
C SER A 26 -31.89 -20.47 16.61
N LEU A 27 -31.42 -21.73 16.54
CA LEU A 27 -30.23 -22.07 15.78
C LEU A 27 -30.43 -21.91 14.27
N ASP A 28 -31.61 -22.23 13.74
CA ASP A 28 -31.94 -22.00 12.33
C ASP A 28 -31.96 -20.50 12.00
N ASP A 29 -32.56 -19.69 12.87
CA ASP A 29 -32.59 -18.23 12.74
C ASP A 29 -31.18 -17.64 12.80
N ASP A 30 -30.34 -18.11 13.73
CA ASP A 30 -28.95 -17.71 13.86
C ASP A 30 -28.14 -18.09 12.62
N LEU A 31 -28.29 -19.33 12.12
CA LEU A 31 -27.63 -19.80 10.90
C LEU A 31 -28.07 -18.99 9.68
N ALA A 32 -29.36 -18.69 9.55
CA ALA A 32 -29.88 -17.84 8.48
C ALA A 32 -29.33 -16.42 8.57
N HIS A 33 -29.21 -15.87 9.78
CA HIS A 33 -28.61 -14.56 10.02
C HIS A 33 -27.12 -14.56 9.66
N ILE A 34 -26.35 -15.57 10.06
CA ILE A 34 -24.95 -15.76 9.69
C ILE A 34 -24.81 -15.87 8.17
N GLY A 35 -25.68 -16.62 7.50
CA GLY A 35 -25.71 -16.75 6.04
C GLY A 35 -25.89 -15.39 5.34
N ARG A 36 -26.83 -14.56 5.81
CA ARG A 36 -27.01 -13.20 5.28
C ARG A 36 -25.78 -12.31 5.51
N ASN A 37 -25.19 -12.37 6.71
CA ASN A 37 -23.97 -11.60 7.02
C ASN A 37 -22.79 -12.02 6.15
N ARG A 38 -22.59 -13.33 5.94
CA ARG A 38 -21.57 -13.87 5.03
C ARG A 38 -21.76 -13.33 3.63
N ALA A 39 -22.97 -13.41 3.08
CA ALA A 39 -23.28 -12.90 1.75
C ALA A 39 -22.97 -11.39 1.62
N ALA A 40 -23.33 -10.59 2.62
CA ALA A 40 -23.03 -9.16 2.65
C ALA A 40 -21.52 -8.86 2.70
N ILE A 41 -20.75 -9.62 3.48
CA ILE A 41 -19.29 -9.50 3.55
C ILE A 41 -18.64 -9.85 2.21
N VAL A 42 -19.07 -10.96 1.58
CA VAL A 42 -18.58 -11.39 0.27
C VAL A 42 -18.86 -10.31 -0.78
N ALA A 43 -20.08 -9.79 -0.85
CA ALA A 43 -20.43 -8.72 -1.79
C ALA A 43 -19.59 -7.45 -1.60
N ARG A 44 -19.32 -7.05 -0.35
CA ARG A 44 -18.45 -5.90 -0.07
C ARG A 44 -17.00 -6.17 -0.43
N LEU A 45 -16.50 -7.37 -0.14
CA LEU A 45 -15.15 -7.79 -0.53
C LEU A 45 -15.00 -7.81 -2.05
N GLU A 46 -16.01 -8.29 -2.77
CA GLU A 46 -16.06 -8.26 -4.23
C GLU A 46 -15.91 -6.84 -4.77
N GLY A 47 -16.68 -5.89 -4.23
CA GLY A 47 -16.56 -4.48 -4.59
C GLY A 47 -15.15 -3.93 -4.38
N MET A 48 -14.51 -4.25 -3.25
CA MET A 48 -13.14 -3.82 -2.95
C MET A 48 -12.10 -4.49 -3.88
N VAL A 49 -12.27 -5.77 -4.19
CA VAL A 49 -11.38 -6.50 -5.11
C VAL A 49 -11.50 -5.93 -6.53
N ARG A 50 -12.73 -5.69 -7.01
CA ARG A 50 -12.96 -5.04 -8.32
C ARG A 50 -12.34 -3.64 -8.37
N ALA A 51 -12.44 -2.86 -7.29
CA ALA A 51 -11.78 -1.56 -7.20
C ALA A 51 -10.24 -1.69 -7.29
N ALA A 52 -9.64 -2.65 -6.58
CA ALA A 52 -8.21 -2.92 -6.63
C ALA A 52 -7.72 -3.35 -8.03
N LEU A 53 -8.50 -4.21 -8.73
CA LEU A 53 -8.21 -4.56 -10.13
C LEU A 53 -8.34 -3.33 -11.05
N GLY A 54 -9.27 -2.42 -10.76
CA GLY A 54 -9.38 -1.11 -11.41
C GLY A 54 -8.13 -0.25 -11.21
N THR A 55 -7.58 -0.22 -10.00
CA THR A 55 -6.32 0.48 -9.66
C THR A 55 -5.13 -0.06 -10.46
N LEU A 56 -5.03 -1.38 -10.65
CA LEU A 56 -3.98 -1.97 -11.51
C LEU A 56 -4.07 -1.47 -12.96
N ARG A 57 -5.28 -1.41 -13.54
CA ARG A 57 -5.47 -0.85 -14.88
C ARG A 57 -5.20 0.65 -14.94
N ALA A 58 -5.55 1.38 -13.89
CA ALA A 58 -5.27 2.81 -13.79
C ALA A 58 -3.75 3.07 -13.74
N ALA A 59 -2.99 2.25 -13.01
CA ALA A 59 -1.53 2.33 -12.95
C ALA A 59 -0.90 2.18 -14.34
N GLN A 60 -1.35 1.19 -15.13
CA GLN A 60 -0.90 1.03 -16.52
C GLN A 60 -1.21 2.27 -17.36
N ARG A 61 -2.46 2.77 -17.36
CA ARG A 61 -2.83 3.96 -18.14
C ARG A 61 -2.06 5.22 -17.74
N LEU A 62 -1.82 5.40 -16.44
CA LEU A 62 -1.05 6.52 -15.90
C LEU A 62 0.44 6.42 -16.24
N SER A 63 0.96 5.22 -16.45
CA SER A 63 2.35 5.00 -16.84
C SER A 63 2.64 5.38 -18.29
N ARG A 64 1.66 5.93 -19.02
CA ARG A 64 1.83 6.38 -20.39
C ARG A 64 2.86 7.50 -20.46
N LEU A 65 3.87 7.29 -21.27
CA LEU A 65 5.01 8.17 -21.42
C LEU A 65 4.64 9.40 -22.27
N PRO A 66 5.30 10.55 -22.02
CA PRO A 66 5.09 11.76 -22.80
C PRO A 66 5.51 11.55 -24.27
N ASP A 67 5.01 12.43 -25.12
CA ASP A 67 5.45 12.52 -26.51
C ASP A 67 6.90 13.03 -26.54
N GLN A 68 7.64 12.76 -27.62
CA GLN A 68 9.06 13.12 -27.82
C GLN A 68 10.10 12.17 -27.19
N LEU A 69 9.73 10.93 -26.85
CA LEU A 69 10.66 9.90 -26.40
C LEU A 69 10.96 8.85 -27.48
N GLY A 70 10.94 9.25 -28.76
CA GLY A 70 11.13 8.34 -29.89
C GLY A 70 10.09 7.21 -29.87
N ASP A 71 10.54 5.96 -29.99
CA ASP A 71 9.70 4.75 -30.00
C ASP A 71 8.88 4.55 -28.71
N TRP A 72 9.24 5.23 -27.63
CA TRP A 72 8.51 5.20 -26.36
C TRP A 72 7.35 6.20 -26.30
N SER A 73 7.23 7.11 -27.26
CA SER A 73 6.17 8.13 -27.27
C SER A 73 4.79 7.47 -27.21
N GLY A 74 4.00 7.83 -26.20
CA GLY A 74 2.66 7.27 -25.99
C GLY A 74 2.61 5.78 -25.59
N GLN A 75 3.75 5.14 -25.35
CA GLN A 75 3.82 3.78 -24.81
C GLN A 75 3.55 3.79 -23.30
N GLU A 76 3.01 2.69 -22.79
CA GLU A 76 2.82 2.49 -21.35
C GLU A 76 4.11 1.93 -20.75
N PHE A 77 4.74 2.66 -19.83
CA PHE A 77 5.94 2.16 -19.15
C PHE A 77 5.66 0.84 -18.42
N LEU A 78 4.50 0.73 -17.75
CA LEU A 78 4.02 -0.50 -17.12
C LEU A 78 2.99 -1.19 -18.02
N ARG A 79 3.21 -2.46 -18.31
CA ARG A 79 2.18 -3.35 -18.89
C ARG A 79 1.74 -4.34 -17.84
N ILE A 80 0.46 -4.31 -17.49
CA ILE A 80 -0.16 -5.20 -16.49
C ILE A 80 -1.20 -6.05 -17.20
N SER A 81 -1.00 -7.36 -17.17
CA SER A 81 -1.90 -8.33 -17.80
C SER A 81 -2.38 -9.36 -16.79
N PHE A 82 -3.68 -9.60 -16.75
CA PHE A 82 -4.32 -10.62 -15.94
C PHE A 82 -5.65 -11.03 -16.58
N THR A 83 -6.15 -12.21 -16.24
CA THR A 83 -7.45 -12.69 -16.69
C THR A 83 -8.53 -12.21 -15.72
N ASP A 84 -9.55 -11.54 -16.24
CA ASP A 84 -10.70 -11.15 -15.43
C ASP A 84 -11.55 -12.37 -15.06
N PRO A 85 -11.81 -12.61 -13.76
CA PRO A 85 -12.75 -13.64 -13.36
C PRO A 85 -14.18 -13.19 -13.69
N ASP A 86 -15.01 -14.13 -14.14
CA ASP A 86 -16.45 -13.89 -14.22
C ASP A 86 -17.05 -13.73 -12.82
N ALA A 87 -18.27 -13.19 -12.76
CA ALA A 87 -18.91 -12.85 -11.49
C ALA A 87 -19.17 -14.06 -10.58
N ALA A 88 -19.52 -15.22 -11.14
CA ALA A 88 -19.81 -16.42 -10.35
C ALA A 88 -18.51 -16.99 -9.75
N THR A 89 -17.49 -17.19 -10.59
CA THR A 89 -16.18 -17.65 -10.14
C THR A 89 -15.56 -16.73 -9.09
N LEU A 90 -15.72 -15.41 -9.25
CA LEU A 90 -15.23 -14.44 -8.28
C LEU A 90 -15.98 -14.56 -6.94
N ALA A 91 -17.31 -14.62 -6.96
CA ALA A 91 -18.12 -14.70 -5.74
C ALA A 91 -17.80 -15.97 -4.94
N ASP A 92 -17.66 -17.11 -5.61
CA ASP A 92 -17.30 -18.39 -4.98
C ASP A 92 -15.90 -18.33 -4.35
N ALA A 93 -14.91 -17.85 -5.09
CA ALA A 93 -13.54 -17.72 -4.60
C ALA A 93 -13.43 -16.77 -3.39
N LEU A 94 -14.19 -15.68 -3.38
CA LEU A 94 -14.23 -14.75 -2.25
C LEU A 94 -14.99 -15.31 -1.05
N GLY A 95 -16.01 -16.15 -1.28
CA GLY A 95 -16.69 -16.91 -0.25
C GLY A 95 -15.72 -17.79 0.54
N GLU A 96 -14.90 -18.57 -0.17
CA GLU A 96 -13.86 -19.41 0.44
C GLU A 96 -12.85 -18.59 1.26
N VAL A 97 -12.44 -17.42 0.76
CA VAL A 97 -11.54 -16.51 1.49
C VAL A 97 -12.16 -16.02 2.80
N VAL A 98 -13.45 -15.66 2.79
CA VAL A 98 -14.18 -15.20 3.98
C VAL A 98 -14.34 -16.34 4.98
N ASP A 99 -14.68 -17.54 4.53
CA ASP A 99 -14.88 -18.71 5.40
C ASP A 99 -13.57 -19.18 6.03
N ALA A 100 -12.48 -19.20 5.26
CA ALA A 100 -11.14 -19.49 5.78
C ALA A 100 -10.70 -18.45 6.82
N ALA A 101 -10.98 -17.16 6.57
CA ALA A 101 -10.66 -16.08 7.49
C ALA A 101 -11.48 -16.18 8.79
N ALA A 102 -12.78 -16.46 8.70
CA ALA A 102 -13.65 -16.68 9.84
C ALA A 102 -13.21 -17.90 10.68
N SER A 103 -12.90 -19.01 10.01
CA SER A 103 -12.41 -20.24 10.66
C SER A 103 -11.10 -20.02 11.41
N ALA A 104 -10.14 -19.29 10.81
CA ALA A 104 -8.88 -18.96 11.45
C ALA A 104 -9.08 -18.08 12.70
N ALA A 105 -10.01 -17.12 12.66
CA ALA A 105 -10.32 -16.26 13.79
C ALA A 105 -10.94 -17.03 14.97
N VAL A 106 -11.82 -18.01 14.68
CA VAL A 106 -12.39 -18.90 15.69
C VAL A 106 -11.30 -19.80 16.31
N GLY A 107 -10.42 -20.37 15.49
CA GLY A 107 -9.30 -21.21 15.96
C GLY A 107 -8.35 -20.46 16.91
N GLN A 108 -8.03 -19.20 16.60
CA GLN A 108 -7.19 -18.36 17.46
C GLN A 108 -7.90 -18.00 18.78
N ALA A 109 -9.20 -17.73 18.75
CA ALA A 109 -9.99 -17.48 19.96
C ALA A 109 -10.06 -18.71 20.87
N GLY A 110 -10.11 -19.92 20.30
CA GLY A 110 -10.06 -21.19 21.05
C GLY A 110 -8.69 -21.48 21.66
N ALA A 111 -7.60 -21.16 20.95
CA ALA A 111 -6.23 -21.35 21.45
C ALA A 111 -5.86 -20.41 22.60
N GLY A 112 -6.40 -19.18 22.62
CA GLY A 112 -6.26 -18.24 23.75
C GLY A 112 -7.02 -18.62 25.01
N ALA A 113 -7.88 -19.64 24.96
CA ALA A 113 -8.72 -20.11 26.06
C ALA A 113 -8.29 -21.49 26.62
N GLY A 114 -7.11 -22.00 26.25
CA GLY A 114 -6.56 -23.26 26.75
C GLY A 114 -6.19 -23.21 28.25
N PRO A 115 -6.30 -24.32 28.99
CA PRO A 115 -6.25 -24.32 30.45
C PRO A 115 -4.84 -23.99 30.93
N GLY A 116 -4.73 -23.03 31.85
CA GLY A 116 -3.52 -22.83 32.63
C GLY A 116 -3.13 -24.14 33.30
N ARG A 117 -1.98 -24.70 32.91
CA ARG A 117 -1.33 -25.79 33.64
C ARG A 117 -1.01 -25.25 35.03
N GLY A 118 -1.80 -25.67 36.02
CA GLY A 118 -1.50 -25.45 37.42
C GLY A 118 -0.19 -26.15 37.79
N SER A 119 0.86 -25.38 37.99
CA SER A 119 1.99 -25.81 38.81
C SER A 119 1.58 -25.64 40.27
N ALA A 120 1.04 -26.70 40.86
CA ALA A 120 0.87 -26.80 42.29
C ALA A 120 2.19 -27.24 42.92
N THR A 121 2.89 -26.32 43.59
CA THR A 121 3.71 -26.63 44.76
C THR A 121 3.50 -25.51 45.78
N THR A 122 2.64 -25.81 46.74
CA THR A 122 2.75 -25.55 48.18
C THR A 122 3.39 -24.24 48.63
N GLU A 123 2.59 -23.38 49.27
CA GLU A 123 2.86 -22.93 50.64
C GLU A 123 1.62 -22.26 51.24
N ALA A 124 1.37 -22.58 52.51
CA ALA A 124 0.22 -22.17 53.30
C ALA A 124 0.54 -20.91 54.12
N ALA A 125 -0.43 -19.99 54.26
CA ALA A 125 -0.73 -19.30 55.52
C ALA A 125 -1.94 -18.34 55.42
N ALA A 126 -2.78 -18.43 56.46
CA ALA A 126 -3.52 -17.34 57.12
C ALA A 126 -4.77 -16.69 56.47
N VAL A 127 -5.93 -17.26 56.84
CA VAL A 127 -7.06 -16.64 57.58
C VAL A 127 -7.41 -15.16 57.34
N GLY A 128 -8.66 -14.92 56.92
CA GLY A 128 -9.48 -13.80 57.41
C GLY A 128 -10.49 -13.21 56.41
N GLY A 129 -11.79 -13.27 56.74
CA GLY A 129 -12.74 -12.19 56.38
C GLY A 129 -13.94 -12.55 55.49
N HIS A 130 -15.12 -12.53 56.11
CA HIS A 130 -16.50 -12.59 55.58
C HIS A 130 -16.82 -11.79 54.30
N GLY A 131 -17.51 -12.45 53.35
CA GLY A 131 -18.95 -12.25 53.04
C GLY A 131 -19.44 -10.92 52.43
N GLY A 132 -19.92 -10.98 51.17
CA GLY A 132 -20.88 -10.01 50.61
C GLY A 132 -20.87 -9.91 49.07
N PRO A 133 -21.93 -10.33 48.34
CA PRO A 133 -21.90 -10.52 46.88
C PRO A 133 -22.42 -9.31 46.10
N GLY A 134 -21.90 -9.05 44.90
CA GLY A 134 -22.52 -8.07 44.01
C GLY A 134 -21.58 -7.46 42.97
N GLY A 135 -21.03 -8.29 42.08
CA GLY A 135 -20.34 -7.80 40.89
C GLY A 135 -20.60 -8.78 39.76
N THR A 136 -21.50 -8.42 38.84
CA THR A 136 -21.71 -9.13 37.58
C THR A 136 -20.37 -9.20 36.84
N ALA A 137 -19.70 -10.36 36.92
CA ALA A 137 -18.56 -10.67 36.10
C ALA A 137 -19.04 -10.75 34.65
N GLY A 138 -19.01 -9.61 33.96
CA GLY A 138 -19.07 -9.58 32.52
C GLY A 138 -17.96 -10.48 32.02
N THR A 139 -18.32 -11.59 31.38
CA THR A 139 -17.40 -12.46 30.67
C THR A 139 -16.72 -11.63 29.60
N GLY A 140 -15.56 -11.08 29.93
CA GLY A 140 -14.69 -10.40 28.99
C GLY A 140 -14.25 -11.39 27.94
N ARG A 141 -14.99 -11.46 26.83
CA ARG A 141 -14.60 -12.21 25.63
C ARG A 141 -13.21 -11.70 25.25
N ALA A 142 -12.21 -12.58 25.31
CA ALA A 142 -10.85 -12.26 24.88
C ALA A 142 -10.94 -11.57 23.50
N PRO A 143 -10.19 -10.48 23.27
CA PRO A 143 -10.30 -9.74 22.03
C PRO A 143 -9.93 -10.68 20.89
N VAL A 144 -10.91 -11.02 20.06
CA VAL A 144 -10.69 -11.77 18.82
C VAL A 144 -9.64 -10.98 18.05
N ALA A 145 -8.52 -11.62 17.70
CA ALA A 145 -7.46 -10.98 16.94
C ALA A 145 -8.08 -10.27 15.74
N ARG A 146 -7.96 -8.95 15.72
CA ARG A 146 -8.61 -8.11 14.71
C ARG A 146 -8.07 -8.53 13.34
N LEU A 147 -8.92 -9.10 12.49
CA LEU A 147 -8.50 -9.45 11.13
C LEU A 147 -8.01 -8.18 10.45
N ASP A 148 -6.80 -8.23 9.88
CA ASP A 148 -6.29 -7.14 9.07
C ASP A 148 -7.08 -7.08 7.75
N GLY A 149 -7.83 -5.99 7.57
CA GLY A 149 -8.63 -5.76 6.37
C GLY A 149 -7.79 -5.70 5.10
N MET A 150 -6.56 -5.21 5.17
CA MET A 150 -5.66 -5.18 4.01
C MET A 150 -5.21 -6.59 3.64
N ALA A 151 -4.81 -7.40 4.63
CA ALA A 151 -4.48 -8.80 4.38
C ALA A 151 -5.66 -9.58 3.78
N LEU A 152 -6.90 -9.35 4.25
CA LEU A 152 -8.10 -9.97 3.68
C LEU A 152 -8.33 -9.54 2.23
N LEU A 153 -8.19 -8.25 1.93
CA LEU A 153 -8.29 -7.73 0.57
C LEU A 153 -7.23 -8.35 -0.34
N LEU A 154 -5.98 -8.43 0.09
CA LEU A 154 -4.89 -9.05 -0.68
C LEU A 154 -5.14 -10.54 -0.94
N ARG A 155 -5.71 -11.26 0.04
CA ARG A 155 -6.15 -12.65 -0.17
C ARG A 155 -7.28 -12.72 -1.21
N GLY A 156 -8.25 -11.80 -1.13
CA GLY A 156 -9.33 -11.68 -2.12
C GLY A 156 -8.81 -11.42 -3.54
N VAL A 157 -7.86 -10.48 -3.71
CA VAL A 157 -7.23 -10.19 -5.01
C VAL A 157 -6.46 -11.40 -5.53
N ARG A 158 -5.74 -12.14 -4.68
CA ARG A 158 -5.04 -13.38 -5.07
C ARG A 158 -6.01 -14.48 -5.48
N ALA A 159 -7.11 -14.63 -4.77
CA ALA A 159 -8.16 -15.59 -5.12
C ALA A 159 -8.84 -15.23 -6.45
N ALA A 160 -9.05 -13.94 -6.70
CA ALA A 160 -9.59 -13.43 -7.96
C ALA A 160 -8.64 -13.65 -9.16
N LEU A 161 -7.33 -13.68 -8.92
CA LEU A 161 -6.29 -13.84 -9.95
C LEU A 161 -5.46 -15.11 -9.69
N PRO A 162 -5.98 -16.32 -9.93
CA PRO A 162 -5.28 -17.56 -9.60
C PRO A 162 -3.95 -17.75 -10.36
N ARG A 163 -3.82 -17.15 -11.55
CA ARG A 163 -2.57 -17.13 -12.34
C ARG A 163 -1.69 -15.92 -12.04
N GLY A 164 -2.10 -15.07 -11.11
CA GLY A 164 -1.45 -13.80 -10.79
C GLY A 164 -1.61 -12.73 -11.88
N ALA A 165 -1.07 -11.55 -11.61
CA ALA A 165 -0.91 -10.50 -12.60
C ALA A 165 0.53 -10.52 -13.14
N ARG A 166 0.68 -10.54 -14.47
CA ARG A 166 1.97 -10.36 -15.13
C ARG A 166 2.21 -8.86 -15.28
N VAL A 167 3.32 -8.39 -14.70
CA VAL A 167 3.73 -6.99 -14.76
C VAL A 167 5.09 -6.90 -15.45
N GLU A 168 5.14 -6.09 -16.51
CA GLU A 168 6.33 -5.86 -17.32
C GLU A 168 6.60 -4.36 -17.43
N VAL A 169 7.88 -4.00 -17.51
CA VAL A 169 8.35 -2.62 -17.66
C VAL A 169 9.13 -2.46 -18.96
N LEU A 170 9.05 -1.29 -19.57
CA LEU A 170 9.94 -0.93 -20.66
C LEU A 170 11.39 -0.80 -20.16
N LYS A 171 12.36 -1.36 -20.90
CA LYS A 171 13.78 -1.32 -20.54
C LYS A 171 14.44 -0.01 -21.04
N PRO A 172 14.86 0.91 -20.17
CA PRO A 172 15.37 2.22 -20.58
C PRO A 172 16.80 2.09 -21.14
N ASP A 173 16.93 1.69 -22.40
CA ASP A 173 18.20 1.67 -23.13
C ASP A 173 18.42 2.98 -23.91
N ALA A 174 19.64 3.20 -24.40
CA ALA A 174 19.98 4.45 -25.09
C ALA A 174 19.21 4.67 -26.40
N VAL A 175 18.71 3.58 -27.00
CA VAL A 175 17.94 3.61 -28.25
C VAL A 175 16.43 3.67 -27.98
N LEU A 176 15.99 3.54 -26.73
CA LEU A 176 14.60 3.48 -26.30
C LEU A 176 13.80 2.44 -27.09
N ARG A 177 14.33 1.21 -27.18
CA ARG A 177 13.62 0.10 -27.85
C ARG A 177 12.35 -0.25 -27.08
N THR A 178 11.32 -0.74 -27.78
CA THR A 178 10.09 -1.25 -27.16
C THR A 178 10.28 -2.65 -26.54
N GLU A 179 11.42 -2.87 -25.88
CA GLU A 179 11.72 -4.10 -25.15
C GLU A 179 11.09 -4.04 -23.75
N ARG A 180 10.43 -5.13 -23.36
CA ARG A 180 9.79 -5.25 -22.05
C ARG A 180 10.39 -6.40 -21.27
N VAL A 181 10.63 -6.16 -19.98
CA VAL A 181 11.18 -7.13 -19.04
C VAL A 181 10.20 -7.27 -17.88
N ARG A 182 10.09 -8.49 -17.31
CA ARG A 182 9.23 -8.70 -16.14
C ARG A 182 9.77 -7.92 -14.95
N VAL A 183 8.89 -7.32 -14.15
CA VAL A 183 9.29 -6.57 -12.95
C VAL A 183 10.09 -7.43 -11.97
N SER A 184 9.84 -8.73 -11.92
CA SER A 184 10.61 -9.68 -11.09
C SER A 184 12.07 -9.87 -11.53
N GLU A 185 12.40 -9.53 -12.77
CA GLU A 185 13.74 -9.72 -13.37
C GLU A 185 14.52 -8.41 -13.47
N LEU A 186 13.96 -7.30 -12.96
CA LEU A 186 14.53 -5.97 -13.07
C LEU A 186 15.95 -5.90 -12.47
N GLY A 187 16.16 -6.54 -11.32
CA GLY A 187 17.45 -6.51 -10.61
C GLY A 187 18.57 -7.26 -11.34
N ASP A 188 18.22 -8.21 -12.21
CA ASP A 188 19.20 -9.08 -12.88
C ASP A 188 19.53 -8.58 -14.31
N VAL A 189 18.56 -7.96 -14.98
CA VAL A 189 18.67 -7.59 -16.41
C VAL A 189 19.08 -6.13 -16.62
N PHE A 190 18.81 -5.24 -15.66
CA PHE A 190 19.01 -3.80 -15.83
C PHE A 190 20.39 -3.40 -15.31
N SER A 191 21.06 -2.47 -15.99
CA SER A 191 22.24 -1.84 -15.40
C SER A 191 21.83 -1.01 -14.17
N GLY A 192 22.79 -0.68 -13.29
CA GLY A 192 22.50 0.12 -12.09
C GLY A 192 21.80 1.45 -12.40
N GLY A 193 22.15 2.11 -13.52
CA GLY A 193 21.49 3.34 -13.96
C GLY A 193 20.09 3.12 -14.54
N GLN A 194 19.90 2.03 -15.29
CA GLN A 194 18.59 1.64 -15.81
C GLN A 194 17.63 1.26 -14.69
N GLN A 195 18.10 0.51 -13.69
CA GLN A 195 17.32 0.10 -12.54
C GLN A 195 16.88 1.32 -11.72
N LEU A 196 17.79 2.27 -11.47
CA LEU A 196 17.46 3.52 -10.79
C LEU A 196 16.42 4.32 -11.57
N THR A 197 16.60 4.45 -12.89
CA THR A 197 15.66 5.16 -13.77
C THR A 197 14.27 4.52 -13.74
N ALA A 198 14.19 3.20 -13.87
CA ALA A 198 12.94 2.46 -13.78
C ALA A 198 12.28 2.62 -12.41
N ALA A 199 13.05 2.62 -11.32
CA ALA A 199 12.54 2.83 -9.97
C ALA A 199 11.96 4.25 -9.79
N ILE A 200 12.64 5.28 -10.31
CA ILE A 200 12.15 6.66 -10.28
C ILE A 200 10.84 6.78 -11.06
N ILE A 201 10.77 6.24 -12.29
CA ILE A 201 9.56 6.27 -13.12
C ILE A 201 8.40 5.53 -12.43
N LEU A 202 8.66 4.35 -11.87
CA LEU A 202 7.67 3.57 -11.13
C LEU A 202 7.17 4.34 -9.90
N TYR A 203 8.08 4.98 -9.15
CA TYR A 203 7.72 5.84 -8.03
C TYR A 203 6.83 6.99 -8.48
N CYS A 204 7.20 7.72 -9.54
CA CYS A 204 6.41 8.82 -10.05
C CYS A 204 5.00 8.36 -10.46
N THR A 205 4.90 7.18 -11.09
CA THR A 205 3.61 6.57 -11.46
C THR A 205 2.76 6.26 -10.22
N MET A 206 3.36 5.69 -9.18
CA MET A 206 2.65 5.41 -7.91
C MET A 206 2.24 6.69 -7.17
N ALA A 207 3.07 7.73 -7.20
CA ALA A 207 2.75 9.03 -6.61
C ALA A 207 1.55 9.67 -7.32
N ALA A 208 1.54 9.66 -8.65
CA ALA A 208 0.43 10.15 -9.47
C ALA A 208 -0.86 9.33 -9.25
N LEU A 209 -0.75 7.99 -9.19
CA LEU A 209 -1.89 7.12 -8.88
C LEU A 209 -2.50 7.44 -7.51
N ARG A 210 -1.66 7.60 -6.48
CA ARG A 210 -2.09 7.97 -5.12
C ARG A 210 -2.70 9.37 -5.06
N ALA A 211 -2.24 10.31 -5.88
CA ALA A 211 -2.88 11.62 -5.99
C ALA A 211 -4.29 11.49 -6.58
N ASN A 212 -4.43 10.73 -7.68
CA ASN A 212 -5.73 10.48 -8.31
C ASN A 212 -6.73 9.80 -7.36
N ASP A 213 -6.32 8.77 -6.63
CA ASP A 213 -7.19 8.05 -5.69
C ASP A 213 -7.69 8.93 -4.53
N ARG A 214 -6.98 10.03 -4.20
CA ARG A 214 -7.40 11.01 -3.20
C ARG A 214 -8.37 12.07 -3.73
N GLY A 215 -8.86 11.92 -4.96
CA GLY A 215 -9.72 12.91 -5.61
C GLY A 215 -8.97 14.19 -6.00
N GLN A 216 -7.64 14.18 -5.97
CA GLN A 216 -6.79 15.32 -6.31
C GLN A 216 -6.57 15.46 -7.83
N LEU A 217 -7.52 15.00 -8.64
CA LEU A 217 -7.49 15.05 -10.12
C LEU A 217 -7.33 16.48 -10.68
N ARG A 218 -7.68 17.50 -9.89
CA ARG A 218 -7.58 18.92 -10.28
C ARG A 218 -6.24 19.56 -9.96
N THR A 219 -5.42 18.92 -9.13
CA THR A 219 -4.09 19.44 -8.80
C THR A 219 -3.06 18.79 -9.71
N PRO A 220 -2.27 19.59 -10.46
CA PRO A 220 -1.26 19.07 -11.37
C PRO A 220 -0.04 18.44 -10.67
N HIS A 221 -0.05 18.33 -9.34
CA HIS A 221 1.12 18.01 -8.53
C HIS A 221 0.92 16.76 -7.70
N ALA A 222 1.71 15.72 -8.00
CA ALA A 222 1.74 14.44 -7.31
C ALA A 222 2.75 14.38 -6.15
N GLY A 223 3.65 15.37 -6.03
CA GLY A 223 4.53 15.54 -4.87
C GLY A 223 5.97 15.94 -5.24
N VAL A 224 6.88 15.75 -4.28
CA VAL A 224 8.33 15.98 -4.45
C VAL A 224 9.07 14.69 -4.11
N LEU A 225 10.04 14.29 -4.92
CA LEU A 225 10.94 13.16 -4.67
C LEU A 225 12.38 13.66 -4.51
N PHE A 226 12.93 13.47 -3.31
CA PHE A 226 14.34 13.70 -3.02
C PHE A 226 15.16 12.44 -3.35
N LEU A 227 16.25 12.63 -4.08
CA LEU A 227 17.14 11.57 -4.51
C LEU A 227 18.55 11.90 -4.05
N ASP A 228 19.11 11.03 -3.20
CA ASP A 228 20.47 11.20 -2.69
C ASP A 228 21.50 10.47 -3.56
N ASN A 229 22.36 11.27 -4.18
CA ASN A 229 23.40 10.90 -5.12
C ASN A 229 22.98 9.98 -6.29
N PRO A 230 21.84 10.24 -6.98
CA PRO A 230 21.39 9.40 -8.09
C PRO A 230 22.32 9.45 -9.32
N ILE A 231 23.03 10.57 -9.53
CA ILE A 231 23.95 10.76 -10.66
C ILE A 231 25.09 9.73 -10.64
N GLY A 232 25.53 9.31 -9.45
CA GLY A 232 26.60 8.30 -9.33
C GLY A 232 26.25 6.94 -9.93
N ARG A 233 24.97 6.66 -10.17
CA ARG A 233 24.52 5.43 -10.84
C ARG A 233 23.90 5.67 -12.22
N ALA A 234 23.27 6.83 -12.43
CA ALA A 234 22.54 7.16 -13.66
C ALA A 234 22.89 8.56 -14.17
N SER A 235 24.14 8.79 -14.60
CA SER A 235 24.58 10.07 -15.17
C SER A 235 24.36 10.19 -16.68
N ALA A 236 24.03 9.10 -17.37
CA ALA A 236 23.83 9.14 -18.82
C ALA A 236 22.67 10.07 -19.20
N GLY A 237 22.91 10.99 -20.15
CA GLY A 237 21.96 12.04 -20.54
C GLY A 237 20.56 11.50 -20.85
N TYR A 238 20.46 10.47 -21.69
CA TYR A 238 19.18 9.86 -22.06
C TYR A 238 18.37 9.33 -20.86
N LEU A 239 19.04 8.86 -19.79
CA LEU A 239 18.36 8.40 -18.58
C LEU A 239 17.84 9.58 -17.76
N LEU A 240 18.63 10.65 -17.64
CA LEU A 240 18.24 11.87 -16.93
C LEU A 240 17.07 12.56 -17.66
N ASP A 241 17.16 12.69 -18.98
CA ASP A 241 16.11 13.28 -19.81
C ASP A 241 14.80 12.52 -19.64
N LEU A 242 14.86 11.17 -19.68
CA LEU A 242 13.71 10.31 -19.44
C LEU A 242 13.13 10.48 -18.02
N GLN A 243 13.97 10.49 -16.99
CA GLN A 243 13.54 10.67 -15.59
C GLN A 243 12.81 12.02 -15.41
N LEU A 244 13.39 13.10 -15.93
CA LEU A 244 12.88 14.46 -15.83
C LEU A 244 11.58 14.63 -16.62
N ALA A 245 11.53 14.14 -17.87
CA ALA A 245 10.35 14.24 -18.73
C ALA A 245 9.14 13.48 -18.14
N VAL A 246 9.36 12.27 -17.62
CA VAL A 246 8.28 11.50 -16.99
C VAL A 246 7.82 12.15 -15.68
N ALA A 247 8.75 12.64 -14.87
CA ALA A 247 8.40 13.29 -13.62
C ALA A 247 7.61 14.59 -13.85
N ASP A 248 7.99 15.40 -14.83
CA ASP A 248 7.23 16.58 -15.26
C ASP A 248 5.82 16.21 -15.71
N ARG A 249 5.69 15.20 -16.58
CA ARG A 249 4.39 14.71 -17.07
C ARG A 249 3.46 14.22 -15.96
N LEU A 250 4.02 13.60 -14.92
CA LEU A 250 3.29 13.05 -13.78
C LEU A 250 3.15 14.04 -12.60
N GLY A 251 3.69 15.26 -12.74
CA GLY A 251 3.59 16.28 -11.71
C GLY A 251 4.42 16.01 -10.47
N VAL A 252 5.53 15.28 -10.59
CA VAL A 252 6.46 14.98 -9.50
C VAL A 252 7.70 15.85 -9.66
N GLN A 253 7.96 16.71 -8.68
CA GLN A 253 9.19 17.50 -8.67
C GLN A 253 10.35 16.63 -8.17
N LEU A 254 11.37 16.42 -9.00
CA LEU A 254 12.57 15.72 -8.58
C LEU A 254 13.62 16.68 -8.02
N VAL A 255 14.24 16.31 -6.90
CA VAL A 255 15.34 17.05 -6.26
C VAL A 255 16.53 16.13 -6.08
N TYR A 256 17.61 16.42 -6.79
CA TYR A 256 18.82 15.61 -6.80
C TYR A 256 19.86 16.26 -5.87
N THR A 257 20.34 15.52 -4.88
CA THR A 257 21.58 15.87 -4.16
C THR A 257 22.71 15.03 -4.73
N THR A 258 23.88 15.61 -4.96
CA THR A 258 25.04 14.84 -5.44
C THR A 258 26.33 15.54 -5.05
N GLY A 259 27.36 14.75 -4.72
CA GLY A 259 28.72 15.23 -4.52
C GLY A 259 29.59 15.11 -5.78
N LEU A 260 29.03 14.65 -6.90
CA LEU A 260 29.76 14.46 -8.15
C LEU A 260 29.68 15.72 -9.01
N PHE A 261 30.82 16.15 -9.53
CA PHE A 261 30.91 17.25 -10.48
C PHE A 261 30.93 16.71 -11.91
N ASP A 262 29.77 16.27 -12.39
CA ASP A 262 29.56 15.83 -13.77
C ASP A 262 28.84 16.93 -14.56
N THR A 263 29.59 17.71 -15.34
CA THR A 263 29.05 18.84 -16.10
C THR A 263 28.03 18.44 -17.16
N ALA A 264 28.13 17.23 -17.72
CA ALA A 264 27.19 16.72 -18.71
C ALA A 264 25.85 16.36 -18.05
N ALA A 265 25.89 15.65 -16.92
CA ALA A 265 24.68 15.32 -16.15
C ALA A 265 24.01 16.58 -15.58
N LEU A 266 24.79 17.51 -15.02
CA LEU A 266 24.28 18.78 -14.49
C LEU A 266 23.64 19.66 -15.57
N ALA A 267 23.96 19.42 -16.85
CA ALA A 267 23.40 20.19 -17.94
C ALA A 267 21.92 19.94 -18.20
N ALA A 268 21.40 18.78 -17.79
CA ALA A 268 19.99 18.41 -17.91
C ALA A 268 19.09 19.19 -16.93
N PHE A 269 19.67 19.82 -15.90
CA PHE A 269 18.91 20.50 -14.86
C PHE A 269 18.76 22.00 -15.14
N PRO A 270 17.53 22.56 -15.08
CA PRO A 270 17.32 24.00 -15.25
C PRO A 270 17.83 24.81 -14.05
N LEU A 271 17.90 24.19 -12.86
CA LEU A 271 18.41 24.81 -11.64
C LEU A 271 19.43 23.89 -10.98
N VAL A 272 20.65 24.41 -10.77
CA VAL A 272 21.68 23.78 -9.95
C VAL A 272 22.08 24.75 -8.85
N VAL A 273 21.97 24.30 -7.59
CA VAL A 273 22.43 25.06 -6.42
C VAL A 273 23.74 24.46 -5.98
N ARG A 274 24.84 25.18 -6.22
CA ARG A 274 26.16 24.73 -5.80
C ARG A 274 26.36 25.07 -4.33
N LEU A 275 26.69 24.06 -3.54
CA LEU A 275 26.96 24.18 -2.12
C LEU A 275 28.44 23.95 -1.87
N ARG A 276 29.00 24.73 -0.95
CA ARG A 276 30.37 24.55 -0.45
C ARG A 276 30.33 24.25 1.04
N ASN A 277 31.26 23.42 1.50
CA ASN A 277 31.51 23.25 2.92
C ASN A 277 32.15 24.52 3.47
N ASP A 278 31.68 24.93 4.64
CA ASP A 278 32.19 26.07 5.38
C ASP A 278 32.19 25.70 6.87
N ALA A 279 33.03 26.35 7.65
CA ALA A 279 33.25 25.95 9.03
C ALA A 279 33.53 27.16 9.92
N ASP A 280 32.90 27.17 11.08
CA ASP A 280 33.30 27.99 12.20
C ASP A 280 34.11 27.10 13.15
N LEU A 281 35.43 27.15 12.98
CA LEU A 281 36.38 26.35 13.77
C LEU A 281 36.38 26.74 15.26
N ARG A 282 35.99 27.98 15.59
CA ARG A 282 35.92 28.45 16.99
C ARG A 282 34.68 27.90 17.69
N ALA A 283 33.56 27.85 16.98
CA ALA A 283 32.31 27.27 17.49
C ALA A 283 32.23 25.74 17.32
N GLY A 284 33.21 25.11 16.66
CA GLY A 284 33.19 23.67 16.35
C GLY A 284 32.06 23.27 15.37
N ARG A 285 31.54 24.21 14.57
CA ARG A 285 30.39 23.99 13.69
C ARG A 285 30.82 23.92 12.23
N LYS A 286 30.25 22.97 11.48
CA LYS A 286 30.37 22.86 10.03
C LYS A 286 29.00 23.14 9.41
N TYR A 287 28.98 23.88 8.32
CA TYR A 287 27.74 24.24 7.62
C TYR A 287 27.97 24.26 6.12
N LEU A 288 26.89 24.07 5.37
CA LEU A 288 26.88 24.25 3.92
C LEU A 288 26.48 25.69 3.62
N ARG A 289 27.25 26.38 2.78
CA ARG A 289 26.85 27.67 2.21
C ARG A 289 26.56 27.51 0.73
N VAL A 290 25.57 28.26 0.25
CA VAL A 290 25.37 28.40 -1.20
C VAL A 290 26.54 29.19 -1.75
N GLU A 291 27.25 28.58 -2.69
CA GLU A 291 28.33 29.22 -3.45
C GLU A 291 27.77 29.92 -4.68
N GLU A 292 26.90 29.24 -5.43
CA GLU A 292 26.43 29.71 -6.72
C GLU A 292 25.04 29.12 -7.06
N HIS A 293 24.23 29.87 -7.81
CA HIS A 293 23.01 29.39 -8.45
C HIS A 293 23.18 29.40 -9.97
N LEU A 294 23.16 28.21 -10.59
CA LEU A 294 23.10 28.08 -12.04
C LEU A 294 21.63 27.92 -12.46
N ARG A 295 21.09 28.92 -13.16
CA ARG A 295 19.67 29.03 -13.56
C ARG A 295 19.53 29.03 -15.08
N ARG A 296 19.63 27.85 -15.71
CA ARG A 296 19.55 27.72 -17.16
C ARG A 296 18.10 27.88 -17.63
N GLY A 297 17.85 28.91 -18.43
CA GLY A 297 16.51 29.18 -18.97
C GLY A 297 15.47 29.62 -17.92
N LEU A 298 15.90 29.87 -16.68
CA LEU A 298 15.06 30.43 -15.63
C LEU A 298 15.31 31.94 -15.50
N PRO A 299 14.29 32.74 -15.16
CA PRO A 299 14.46 34.17 -14.92
C PRO A 299 15.57 34.47 -13.90
N GLY A 300 16.23 35.62 -14.05
CA GLY A 300 17.27 36.08 -13.14
C GLY A 300 16.74 36.28 -11.72
N ALA A 301 17.61 36.10 -10.72
CA ALA A 301 17.22 36.32 -9.32
C ALA A 301 16.88 37.79 -9.01
N SER A 302 17.38 38.73 -9.80
CA SER A 302 17.34 40.17 -9.55
C SER A 302 16.27 40.94 -10.32
N ASP A 303 15.53 40.31 -11.25
CA ASP A 303 14.50 41.00 -12.05
C ASP A 303 13.24 41.34 -11.26
N THR A 304 13.26 41.15 -9.93
CA THR A 304 12.06 41.14 -9.08
C THR A 304 12.22 41.89 -7.75
N VAL A 305 13.25 42.71 -7.56
CA VAL A 305 13.44 43.42 -6.28
C VAL A 305 12.55 44.68 -6.15
N ASP A 306 12.01 45.23 -7.25
CA ASP A 306 11.23 46.48 -7.23
C ASP A 306 9.72 46.35 -7.56
N SER A 307 9.15 45.14 -7.71
CA SER A 307 7.70 44.98 -7.90
C SER A 307 7.02 44.47 -6.62
N PRO A 308 5.96 45.14 -6.10
CA PRO A 308 5.22 44.70 -4.91
C PRO A 308 4.37 43.42 -5.13
N THR A 309 4.48 42.79 -6.30
CA THR A 309 3.83 41.51 -6.60
C THR A 309 4.78 40.35 -6.30
N GLY A 310 4.42 39.54 -5.30
CA GLY A 310 5.22 38.42 -4.81
C GLY A 310 5.70 37.45 -5.91
N VAL A 311 6.94 36.99 -5.74
CA VAL A 311 7.61 36.06 -6.66
C VAL A 311 7.27 34.61 -6.30
N LEU A 312 6.83 33.84 -7.29
CA LEU A 312 6.77 32.39 -7.22
C LEU A 312 8.16 31.80 -7.46
N ALA A 313 8.92 31.58 -6.38
CA ALA A 313 10.07 30.68 -6.40
C ALA A 313 9.57 29.22 -6.46
N ALA A 314 10.33 28.32 -7.10
CA ALA A 314 9.98 26.93 -7.42
C ALA A 314 9.85 25.98 -6.19
N THR A 315 9.10 26.40 -5.18
CA THR A 315 8.64 25.59 -4.06
C THR A 315 7.21 26.02 -3.76
N ARG A 316 6.22 25.34 -4.35
CA ARG A 316 4.81 25.60 -4.03
C ARG A 316 4.54 25.12 -2.61
N VAL A 317 4.45 26.05 -1.66
CA VAL A 317 3.94 25.77 -0.32
C VAL A 317 2.43 25.58 -0.42
N TYR A 318 1.96 24.36 -0.12
CA TYR A 318 0.53 24.05 0.00
C TYR A 318 0.00 24.66 1.31
N ARG A 319 -0.88 25.66 1.22
CA ARG A 319 -1.62 26.20 2.37
C ARG A 319 -2.98 25.51 2.44
N ARG A 320 -3.28 24.85 3.57
CA ARG A 320 -4.56 24.20 3.81
C ARG A 320 -5.66 25.27 3.86
N PRO A 321 -6.83 25.08 3.20
CA PRO A 321 -7.94 26.02 3.32
C PRO A 321 -8.41 26.04 4.77
N THR A 322 -8.54 27.25 5.33
CA THR A 322 -9.26 27.51 6.59
C THR A 322 -10.76 27.35 6.37
#